data_AF-A0A2G9SAN7-F1
#
_entry.id   AF-A0A2G9SAN7-F1
#
_cell.length_a   1.000
_cell.length_b   1.000
_cell.length_c   1.000
_cell.angle_alpha   90.00
_cell.angle_beta   90.00
_cell.angle_gamma   90.00
#
_symmetry.space_group_name_H-M   'P 1'
#
loop_
_entity.id
_entity.type
_entity.pdbx_description
1 polymer ?
#
loop_
_entity_poly.entity_id
_entity_poly.type
_entity_poly.pdbx_seq_one_letter_code
_entity_poly.pdbx_strand_id
1 'polypeptide(L)'
;MPAYEDLMSIYSRRRVVDSPVHDWNFFLALNFFKLAGIVQGIHARFLLGNSSGENASIFADMVKPLAENGLRLAKRENTIEELSVSPGELFLLSAKGQKVLQQVKHFMKKHIFPAQEEFLEYYFKNENSPLRWKKPPILEKLKVLAKSEGLWNLFLPSVSGLSQTDYAFIAEESGKCFFAPEVFNCQAPDTGNMEVLHMYGTEEQKKQWLEPLLAGEIQSCFCMTGMSVLDQAVLKDGLLCSSNEVTTSL
;
A
#
# COMPACT_ATOMS: atom_id res chain seq x y z
N MET A 1 21.14 9.60 -8.72
CA MET A 1 19.87 10.26 -8.37
C MET A 1 19.48 11.13 -9.55
N PRO A 2 18.23 11.10 -10.03
CA PRO A 2 17.81 11.97 -11.13
C PRO A 2 18.01 13.45 -10.79
N ALA A 3 18.19 14.27 -11.83
CA ALA A 3 18.34 15.71 -11.66
C ALA A 3 17.05 16.32 -11.10
N TYR A 4 17.19 17.42 -10.35
CA TYR A 4 16.06 18.17 -9.80
C TYR A 4 15.08 18.59 -10.92
N GLU A 5 15.61 19.06 -12.04
CA GLU A 5 14.87 19.52 -13.21
C GLU A 5 14.01 18.40 -13.83
N ASP A 6 14.57 17.20 -13.97
CA ASP A 6 13.84 16.04 -14.50
C ASP A 6 12.65 15.69 -13.60
N LEU A 7 12.87 15.65 -12.29
CA LEU A 7 11.82 15.36 -11.32
C LEU A 7 10.71 16.42 -11.35
N MET A 8 11.07 17.71 -11.43
CA MET A 8 10.09 18.81 -11.48
C MET A 8 9.30 18.81 -12.78
N SER A 9 9.97 18.67 -13.91
CA SER A 9 9.33 18.58 -15.22
C SER A 9 8.32 17.43 -15.29
N ILE A 10 8.70 16.25 -14.81
CA ILE A 10 7.82 15.08 -14.81
C ILE A 10 6.67 15.28 -13.84
N TYR A 11 6.93 15.78 -12.63
CA TYR A 11 5.90 16.04 -11.63
C TYR A 11 4.87 17.06 -12.14
N SER A 12 5.30 18.23 -12.62
CA SER A 12 4.42 19.27 -13.16
C SER A 12 3.59 18.77 -14.34
N ARG A 13 4.20 18.02 -15.27
CA ARG A 13 3.49 17.43 -16.42
C ARG A 13 2.44 16.40 -15.98
N ARG A 14 2.77 15.53 -15.02
CA ARG A 14 1.88 14.46 -14.55
C ARG A 14 0.74 14.98 -13.66
N ARG A 15 0.99 16.04 -12.91
CA ARG A 15 0.02 16.63 -11.96
C ARG A 15 -0.77 17.80 -12.54
N VAL A 16 -0.42 18.27 -13.75
CA VAL A 16 -1.01 19.44 -14.41
C VAL A 16 -0.92 20.66 -13.49
N VAL A 17 0.28 20.90 -12.94
CA VAL A 17 0.60 22.04 -12.06
C VAL A 17 1.64 22.89 -12.76
N ASP A 18 1.52 24.21 -12.64
CA ASP A 18 2.47 25.15 -13.22
C ASP A 18 3.88 24.92 -12.64
N SER A 19 4.87 25.07 -13.51
CA SER A 19 6.29 25.04 -13.15
C SER A 19 6.80 26.48 -13.04
N PRO A 20 7.58 26.82 -12.01
CA PRO A 20 8.05 25.96 -10.92
C PRO A 20 7.00 25.75 -9.82
N VAL A 21 7.06 24.59 -9.15
CA VAL A 21 6.22 24.32 -7.97
C VAL A 21 6.59 25.31 -6.86
N HIS A 22 5.68 26.21 -6.52
CA HIS A 22 5.84 27.12 -5.40
C HIS A 22 6.03 26.34 -4.09
N ASP A 23 6.86 26.86 -3.18
CA ASP A 23 7.14 26.25 -1.87
C ASP A 23 7.81 24.86 -1.92
N TRP A 24 8.59 24.57 -2.95
CA TRP A 24 9.33 23.31 -3.06
C TRP A 24 10.17 22.98 -1.80
N ASN A 25 10.86 23.96 -1.23
CA ASN A 25 11.63 23.78 0.00
C ASN A 25 10.75 23.35 1.19
N PHE A 26 9.50 23.80 1.26
CA PHE A 26 8.55 23.35 2.29
C PHE A 26 8.25 21.86 2.12
N PHE A 27 7.97 21.40 0.90
CA PHE A 27 7.70 19.98 0.65
C PHE A 27 8.92 19.09 0.92
N LEU A 28 10.12 19.53 0.56
CA LEU A 28 11.35 18.83 0.92
C LEU A 28 11.54 18.79 2.44
N ALA A 29 11.42 19.93 3.12
CA ALA A 29 11.53 20.01 4.58
C ALA A 29 10.53 19.07 5.28
N LEU A 30 9.27 19.07 4.81
CA LEU A 30 8.23 18.18 5.32
C LEU A 30 8.62 16.70 5.17
N ASN A 31 9.22 16.30 4.04
CA ASN A 31 9.70 14.93 3.84
C ASN A 31 10.85 14.57 4.80
N PHE A 32 11.80 15.48 5.03
CA PHE A 32 12.86 15.29 6.01
C PHE A 32 12.32 15.12 7.44
N PHE A 33 11.36 15.96 7.85
CA PHE A 33 10.72 15.83 9.17
C PHE A 33 9.90 14.54 9.30
N LYS A 34 9.18 14.14 8.25
CA LYS A 34 8.46 12.86 8.22
C LYS A 34 9.42 11.69 8.38
N LEU A 35 10.54 11.69 7.65
CA LEU A 35 11.54 10.64 7.76
C LEU A 35 12.16 10.62 9.16
N ALA A 36 12.48 11.79 9.74
CA ALA A 36 12.94 11.91 11.12
C ALA A 36 11.96 11.27 12.12
N GLY A 37 10.65 11.52 11.97
CA GLY A 37 9.62 10.89 12.78
C GLY A 37 9.52 9.37 12.62
N ILE A 38 9.67 8.86 11.40
CA ILE A 38 9.70 7.42 11.12
C ILE A 38 10.89 6.75 11.83
N VAL A 39 12.10 7.29 11.65
CA VAL A 39 13.30 6.71 12.25
C VAL A 39 13.30 6.84 13.78
N GLN A 40 12.76 7.93 14.31
CA GLN A 40 12.53 8.09 15.76
C GLN A 40 11.55 7.03 16.28
N GLY A 41 10.47 6.74 15.55
CA GLY A 41 9.53 5.69 15.90
C GLY A 41 10.15 4.28 15.88
N ILE A 42 11.04 4.01 14.92
CA ILE A 42 11.82 2.76 14.89
C ILE A 42 12.73 2.66 16.12
N HIS A 43 13.48 3.72 16.42
CA HIS A 43 14.36 3.74 17.58
C HIS A 43 13.60 3.58 18.91
N ALA A 44 12.45 4.25 19.07
CA ALA A 44 11.60 4.10 20.25
C ALA A 44 11.14 2.64 20.45
N ARG A 45 10.73 1.95 19.37
CA ARG A 45 10.37 0.53 19.45
C ARG A 45 11.57 -0.37 19.78
N PHE A 46 12.75 -0.02 19.30
CA PHE A 46 13.99 -0.72 19.67
C PHE A 46 14.28 -0.61 21.18
N LEU A 47 14.19 0.60 21.75
CA LEU A 47 14.37 0.80 23.20
C LEU A 47 13.34 0.03 24.03
N LEU A 48 12.13 -0.17 23.49
CA LEU A 48 11.07 -0.96 24.13
C LEU A 48 11.20 -2.47 23.91
N GLY A 49 12.24 -2.95 23.22
CA GLY A 49 12.44 -4.37 22.90
C GLY A 49 11.47 -4.94 21.85
N ASN A 50 10.68 -4.09 21.20
CA ASN A 50 9.63 -4.46 20.24
C ASN A 50 10.03 -4.16 18.78
N SER A 51 11.33 -4.20 18.47
CA SER A 51 11.83 -4.00 17.11
C SER A 51 12.17 -5.32 16.45
N SER A 52 11.75 -5.50 15.20
CA SER A 52 12.02 -6.69 14.38
C SER A 52 13.35 -6.63 13.60
N GLY A 53 14.03 -5.49 13.58
CA GLY A 53 15.27 -5.29 12.81
C GLY A 53 16.52 -5.33 13.67
N GLU A 54 17.52 -6.14 13.28
CA GLU A 54 18.82 -6.30 13.96
C GLU A 54 19.59 -4.97 14.11
N ASN A 55 19.40 -4.05 13.16
CA ASN A 55 20.11 -2.76 13.09
C ASN A 55 19.25 -1.55 13.53
N ALA A 56 18.17 -1.79 14.29
CA ALA A 56 17.24 -0.73 14.67
C ALA A 56 17.86 0.38 15.55
N SER A 57 18.97 0.09 16.23
CA SER A 57 19.74 1.07 17.03
C SER A 57 20.36 2.18 16.17
N ILE A 58 20.83 1.87 14.96
CA ILE A 58 21.52 2.79 14.05
C ILE A 58 20.61 3.94 13.61
N PHE A 59 19.30 3.72 13.61
CA PHE A 59 18.32 4.74 13.23
C PHE A 59 18.25 5.93 14.21
N ALA A 60 18.71 5.75 15.46
CA ALA A 60 18.82 6.84 16.43
C ALA A 60 19.70 7.98 15.91
N ASP A 61 20.83 7.60 15.31
CA ASP A 61 21.85 8.53 14.82
C ASP A 61 21.37 9.32 13.59
N MET A 62 20.29 8.87 12.93
CA MET A 62 19.71 9.53 11.75
C MET A 62 18.70 10.62 12.10
N VAL A 63 18.09 10.59 13.29
CA VAL A 63 16.98 11.49 13.66
C VAL A 63 17.41 12.96 13.58
N LYS A 64 18.51 13.29 14.27
CA LYS A 64 19.01 14.67 14.36
C LYS A 64 19.47 15.21 13.00
N PRO A 65 20.30 14.51 12.21
CA PRO A 65 20.67 14.96 10.86
C PRO A 65 19.48 15.20 9.93
N LEU A 66 18.44 14.37 10.01
CA LEU A 66 17.23 14.55 9.20
C LEU A 66 16.45 15.80 9.62
N ALA A 67 16.26 16.00 10.92
CA ALA A 67 15.55 17.17 11.45
C ALA A 67 16.29 18.48 11.14
N GLU A 68 17.62 18.50 11.27
CA GLU A 68 18.46 19.67 10.96
C GLU A 68 18.42 20.01 9.47
N ASN A 69 18.47 18.99 8.59
CA ASN A 69 18.31 19.19 7.15
C ASN A 69 16.92 19.74 6.79
N GLY A 70 15.86 19.21 7.41
CA GLY A 70 14.50 19.73 7.25
C GLY A 70 14.40 21.21 7.66
N LEU A 71 14.99 21.57 8.82
CA LEU A 71 15.01 22.95 9.30
C LEU A 71 15.80 23.88 8.38
N ARG A 72 16.94 23.42 7.85
CA ARG A 72 17.76 24.19 6.91
C ARG A 72 16.99 24.48 5.61
N LEU A 73 16.27 23.49 5.08
CA LEU A 73 15.45 23.66 3.87
C LEU A 73 14.28 24.61 4.13
N ALA A 74 13.58 24.47 5.25
CA ALA A 74 12.45 25.34 5.61
C ALA A 74 12.83 26.82 5.76
N LYS A 75 14.10 27.11 6.11
CA LYS A 75 14.63 28.48 6.27
C LYS A 75 15.23 29.05 4.99
N ARG A 76 15.40 28.24 3.94
CA ARG A 76 16.01 28.67 2.68
C ARG A 76 14.94 29.33 1.81
N GLU A 77 15.16 30.60 1.43
CA GLU A 77 14.33 31.24 0.41
C GLU A 77 14.36 30.41 -0.88
N ASN A 78 13.19 30.22 -1.51
CA ASN A 78 13.11 29.54 -2.80
C ASN A 78 13.82 30.39 -3.86
N THR A 79 15.10 30.11 -4.08
CA THR A 79 15.83 30.65 -5.23
C THR A 79 15.46 29.78 -6.43
N ILE A 80 14.54 30.28 -7.24
CA ILE A 80 14.21 29.69 -8.54
C ILE A 80 15.35 30.08 -9.47
N GLU A 81 16.31 29.18 -9.69
CA GLU A 81 17.11 29.25 -10.91
C GLU A 81 16.25 28.69 -12.05
N GLU A 82 15.92 29.52 -13.03
CA GLU A 82 15.37 29.08 -14.31
C GLU A 82 16.38 28.15 -14.97
N LEU A 83 16.17 26.85 -14.80
CA LEU A 83 17.01 25.82 -15.39
C LEU A 83 16.25 25.14 -16.54
N SER A 84 16.96 25.01 -17.66
CA SER A 84 16.44 24.50 -18.91
C SER A 84 16.09 23.01 -18.80
N VAL A 85 14.80 22.72 -18.83
CA VAL A 85 14.24 21.39 -18.73
C VAL A 85 14.65 20.52 -19.93
N SER A 86 15.46 19.49 -19.70
CA SER A 86 15.54 18.33 -20.58
C SER A 86 14.41 17.35 -20.21
N PRO A 87 13.74 16.68 -21.17
CA PRO A 87 12.74 15.65 -20.84
C PRO A 87 13.43 14.39 -20.32
N GLY A 88 13.53 14.22 -19.01
CA GLY A 88 14.00 12.98 -18.39
C GLY A 88 13.04 11.80 -18.57
N GLU A 89 13.60 10.60 -18.73
CA GLU A 89 12.94 9.29 -18.93
C GLU A 89 12.57 8.59 -17.60
N LEU A 90 12.22 9.32 -16.54
CA LEU A 90 11.92 8.70 -15.25
C LEU A 90 10.45 8.24 -15.19
N PHE A 91 10.22 7.11 -14.54
CA PHE A 91 8.89 6.48 -14.38
C PHE A 91 8.23 6.07 -15.71
N LEU A 92 9.04 5.66 -16.68
CA LEU A 92 8.54 5.05 -17.90
C LEU A 92 7.91 3.69 -17.57
N LEU A 93 6.69 3.51 -18.06
CA LEU A 93 6.03 2.22 -18.07
C LEU A 93 6.70 1.32 -19.10
N SER A 94 6.93 0.05 -18.74
CA SER A 94 7.31 -0.97 -19.70
C SER A 94 6.21 -1.14 -20.76
N ALA A 95 6.53 -1.67 -21.94
CA ALA A 95 5.52 -1.96 -22.97
C ALA A 95 4.38 -2.86 -22.42
N LYS A 96 4.73 -3.80 -21.53
CA LYS A 96 3.77 -4.65 -20.81
C LYS A 96 2.92 -3.82 -19.84
N GLY A 97 3.55 -2.98 -19.01
CA GLY A 97 2.86 -2.09 -18.07
C GLY A 97 1.88 -1.15 -18.76
N GLN A 98 2.27 -0.55 -19.89
CA GLN A 98 1.39 0.29 -20.71
C GLN A 98 0.17 -0.49 -21.22
N LYS A 99 0.39 -1.69 -21.76
CA LYS A 99 -0.69 -2.55 -22.26
C LYS A 99 -1.66 -2.92 -21.14
N VAL A 100 -1.17 -3.41 -20.00
CA VAL A 100 -2.00 -3.81 -18.87
C VAL A 100 -2.75 -2.61 -18.30
N LEU A 101 -2.11 -1.45 -18.17
CA LEU A 101 -2.78 -0.22 -17.73
C LEU A 101 -3.95 0.16 -18.65
N GLN A 102 -3.79 0.05 -19.97
CA GLN A 102 -4.89 0.33 -20.91
C GLN A 102 -6.02 -0.70 -20.78
N GLN A 103 -5.70 -1.98 -20.58
CA GLN A 103 -6.71 -3.01 -20.32
C GLN A 103 -7.47 -2.73 -19.03
N VAL A 104 -6.78 -2.36 -17.94
CA VAL A 104 -7.40 -1.98 -16.67
C VAL A 104 -8.29 -0.76 -16.84
N LYS A 105 -7.83 0.31 -17.52
CA LYS A 105 -8.66 1.49 -17.82
C LYS A 105 -9.93 1.12 -18.59
N HIS A 106 -9.80 0.25 -19.58
CA HIS A 106 -10.95 -0.22 -20.36
C HIS A 106 -11.92 -1.03 -19.49
N PHE A 107 -11.40 -1.97 -18.69
CA PHE A 107 -12.18 -2.78 -17.76
C PHE A 107 -12.90 -1.92 -16.73
N MET A 108 -12.20 -0.93 -16.17
CA MET A 108 -12.76 0.05 -15.23
C MET A 108 -13.96 0.77 -15.84
N LYS A 109 -13.79 1.33 -17.05
CA LYS A 109 -14.84 2.07 -17.77
C LYS A 109 -16.03 1.20 -18.16
N LYS A 110 -15.77 -0.04 -18.59
CA LYS A 110 -16.79 -0.92 -19.18
C LYS A 110 -17.55 -1.74 -18.14
N HIS A 111 -16.89 -2.13 -17.05
CA HIS A 111 -17.43 -3.11 -16.09
C HIS A 111 -17.52 -2.57 -14.66
N ILE A 112 -16.48 -1.88 -14.15
CA ILE A 112 -16.43 -1.47 -12.75
C ILE A 112 -17.26 -0.21 -12.49
N PHE A 113 -17.06 0.87 -13.24
CA PHE A 113 -17.81 2.11 -13.03
C PHE A 113 -19.33 1.93 -13.19
N PRO A 114 -19.84 1.21 -14.21
CA PRO A 114 -21.27 0.93 -14.29
C PRO A 114 -21.84 0.11 -13.13
N ALA A 115 -21.00 -0.74 -12.49
CA ALA A 115 -21.41 -1.57 -11.35
C ALA A 115 -21.45 -0.80 -10.01
N GLN A 116 -20.97 0.45 -9.96
CA GLN A 116 -20.82 1.19 -8.70
C GLN A 116 -22.15 1.40 -7.98
N GLU A 117 -23.21 1.71 -8.72
CA GLU A 117 -24.53 1.96 -8.14
C GLU A 117 -25.10 0.69 -7.49
N GLU A 118 -25.11 -0.44 -8.23
CA GLU A 118 -25.52 -1.75 -7.69
C GLU A 118 -24.70 -2.15 -6.45
N PHE A 119 -23.38 -1.90 -6.49
CA PHE A 119 -22.49 -2.22 -5.38
C PHE A 119 -22.82 -1.39 -4.14
N LEU A 120 -23.00 -0.07 -4.28
CA LEU A 120 -23.36 0.82 -3.17
C LEU A 120 -24.75 0.52 -2.61
N GLU A 121 -25.72 0.26 -3.48
CA GLU A 121 -27.08 -0.12 -3.06
C GLU A 121 -27.09 -1.37 -2.20
N TYR A 122 -26.25 -2.36 -2.51
CA TYR A 122 -26.13 -3.57 -1.69
C TYR A 122 -25.75 -3.24 -0.25
N TYR A 123 -24.71 -2.43 -0.04
CA TYR A 123 -24.28 -2.08 1.32
C TYR A 123 -25.27 -1.17 2.02
N PHE A 124 -25.90 -0.23 1.31
CA PHE A 124 -26.95 0.63 1.86
C PHE A 124 -28.14 -0.18 2.37
N LYS A 125 -28.66 -1.12 1.56
CA LYS A 125 -29.79 -1.99 1.94
C LYS A 125 -29.46 -2.92 3.13
N ASN A 126 -28.18 -3.24 3.33
CA ASN A 126 -27.73 -4.18 4.35
C ASN A 126 -27.04 -3.52 5.54
N GLU A 127 -27.03 -2.20 5.68
CA GLU A 127 -26.24 -1.47 6.69
C GLU A 127 -26.39 -2.00 8.13
N ASN A 128 -27.63 -2.36 8.50
CA ASN A 128 -28.01 -2.87 9.81
C ASN A 128 -28.23 -4.40 9.84
N SER A 129 -27.72 -5.11 8.83
CA SER A 129 -27.87 -6.56 8.67
C SER A 129 -26.51 -7.25 8.77
N PRO A 130 -26.44 -8.51 9.26
CA PRO A 130 -25.24 -9.34 9.16
C PRO A 130 -24.72 -9.49 7.73
N LEU A 131 -25.58 -9.29 6.72
CA LEU A 131 -25.22 -9.33 5.31
C LEU A 131 -24.25 -8.21 4.91
N ARG A 132 -24.09 -7.14 5.70
CA ARG A 132 -23.12 -6.06 5.41
C ARG A 132 -21.67 -6.55 5.33
N TRP A 133 -21.38 -7.68 5.96
CA TRP A 133 -20.03 -8.27 5.97
C TRP A 133 -19.83 -9.27 4.81
N LYS A 134 -20.89 -9.57 4.06
CA LYS A 134 -20.80 -10.38 2.85
C LYS A 134 -20.52 -9.49 1.64
N LYS A 135 -20.00 -10.10 0.59
CA LYS A 135 -19.70 -9.42 -0.67
C LYS A 135 -20.92 -9.46 -1.59
N PRO A 136 -21.17 -8.39 -2.37
CA PRO A 136 -22.29 -8.37 -3.30
C PRO A 136 -22.04 -9.39 -4.44
N PRO A 137 -23.07 -10.08 -4.94
CA PRO A 137 -22.91 -11.10 -5.99
C PRO A 137 -22.26 -10.59 -7.29
N ILE A 138 -22.40 -9.30 -7.60
CA ILE A 138 -21.74 -8.68 -8.75
C ILE A 138 -20.21 -8.73 -8.66
N LEU A 139 -19.64 -8.73 -7.45
CA LEU A 139 -18.19 -8.80 -7.27
C LEU A 139 -17.62 -10.09 -7.85
N GLU A 140 -18.24 -11.24 -7.61
CA GLU A 140 -17.76 -12.52 -8.14
C GLU A 140 -17.87 -12.59 -9.66
N LYS A 141 -18.93 -12.01 -10.24
CA LYS A 141 -19.06 -11.89 -11.71
C LYS A 141 -17.90 -11.06 -12.29
N LEU A 142 -17.56 -9.94 -11.65
CA LEU A 142 -16.45 -9.08 -12.06
C LEU A 142 -15.09 -9.79 -11.89
N LYS A 143 -14.86 -10.52 -10.80
CA LYS A 143 -13.64 -11.31 -10.58
C LYS A 143 -13.45 -12.37 -11.66
N VAL A 144 -14.51 -13.08 -12.06
CA VAL A 144 -14.47 -14.06 -13.15
C VAL A 144 -14.08 -13.41 -14.48
N LEU A 145 -14.66 -12.25 -14.80
CA LEU A 145 -14.29 -11.48 -16.01
C LEU A 145 -12.85 -10.98 -15.95
N ALA A 146 -12.40 -10.46 -14.81
CA ALA A 146 -11.03 -9.99 -14.64
C ALA A 146 -10.02 -11.14 -14.84
N LYS A 147 -10.30 -12.32 -14.27
CA LYS A 147 -9.50 -13.54 -14.49
C LYS A 147 -9.45 -13.95 -15.97
N SER A 148 -10.58 -13.94 -16.68
CA SER A 148 -10.62 -14.34 -18.10
C SER A 148 -9.86 -13.36 -19.02
N GLU A 149 -9.75 -12.10 -18.62
CA GLU A 149 -8.94 -11.08 -19.31
C GLU A 149 -7.47 -11.03 -18.84
N GLY A 150 -7.08 -11.87 -17.87
CA GLY A 150 -5.72 -11.90 -17.30
C GLY A 150 -5.39 -10.72 -16.39
N LEU A 151 -6.40 -10.02 -15.88
CA LEU A 151 -6.28 -8.88 -14.97
C LEU A 151 -6.36 -9.35 -13.51
N TRP A 152 -5.39 -10.16 -13.08
CA TRP A 152 -5.44 -10.85 -11.79
C TRP A 152 -4.07 -10.92 -11.12
N ASN A 153 -4.00 -10.71 -9.80
CA ASN A 153 -2.75 -10.70 -9.01
C ASN A 153 -1.70 -9.71 -9.55
N LEU A 154 -2.15 -8.57 -10.08
CA LEU A 154 -1.28 -7.61 -10.79
C LEU A 154 -0.17 -7.03 -9.91
N PHE A 155 -0.40 -7.00 -8.59
CA PHE A 155 0.53 -6.48 -7.58
C PHE A 155 1.81 -7.31 -7.43
N LEU A 156 1.78 -8.61 -7.73
CA LEU A 156 2.87 -9.53 -7.38
C LEU A 156 3.80 -9.76 -8.58
N PRO A 157 5.05 -9.23 -8.59
CA PRO A 157 5.91 -9.26 -9.78
C PRO A 157 6.25 -10.66 -10.30
N SER A 158 6.39 -11.64 -9.40
CA SER A 158 6.69 -13.04 -9.75
C SER A 158 5.54 -13.72 -10.50
N VAL A 159 4.30 -13.20 -10.38
CA VAL A 159 3.11 -13.70 -11.07
C VAL A 159 2.77 -12.82 -12.27
N SER A 160 2.68 -11.51 -12.07
CA SER A 160 2.24 -10.57 -13.10
C SER A 160 3.35 -10.24 -14.09
N GLY A 161 4.62 -10.39 -13.72
CA GLY A 161 5.77 -9.91 -14.48
C GLY A 161 5.77 -8.40 -14.68
N LEU A 162 5.11 -7.64 -13.80
CA LEU A 162 5.10 -6.18 -13.79
C LEU A 162 6.14 -5.66 -12.79
N SER A 163 6.80 -4.55 -13.14
CA SER A 163 7.61 -3.83 -12.17
C SER A 163 6.73 -3.09 -11.16
N GLN A 164 7.32 -2.69 -10.03
CA GLN A 164 6.62 -1.83 -9.06
C GLN A 164 6.17 -0.50 -9.67
N THR A 165 6.97 0.07 -10.59
CA THR A 165 6.58 1.27 -11.34
C THR A 165 5.38 0.99 -12.25
N ASP A 166 5.35 -0.15 -12.93
CA ASP A 166 4.20 -0.53 -13.76
C ASP A 166 2.92 -0.68 -12.93
N TYR A 167 3.03 -1.40 -11.81
CA TYR A 167 1.90 -1.62 -10.91
C TYR A 167 1.42 -0.32 -10.25
N ALA A 168 2.30 0.64 -9.94
CA ALA A 168 1.90 1.91 -9.33
C ALA A 168 0.82 2.66 -10.12
N PHE A 169 0.96 2.74 -11.45
CA PHE A 169 -0.05 3.38 -12.31
C PHE A 169 -1.35 2.57 -12.40
N ILE A 170 -1.26 1.24 -12.33
CA ILE A 170 -2.43 0.34 -12.31
C ILE A 170 -3.18 0.47 -10.98
N ALA A 171 -2.45 0.53 -9.87
CA ALA A 171 -2.98 0.74 -8.54
C ALA A 171 -3.69 2.10 -8.44
N GLU A 172 -3.08 3.18 -8.99
CA GLU A 172 -3.72 4.49 -9.11
C GLU A 172 -5.06 4.43 -9.85
N GLU A 173 -5.12 3.70 -10.97
CA GLU A 173 -6.36 3.54 -11.73
C GLU A 173 -7.42 2.79 -10.92
N SER A 174 -7.06 1.67 -10.29
CA SER A 174 -7.98 0.90 -9.44
C SER A 174 -8.45 1.71 -8.23
N GLY A 175 -7.60 2.59 -7.68
CA GLY A 175 -7.91 3.44 -6.52
C GLY A 175 -9.04 4.44 -6.77
N LYS A 176 -9.47 4.66 -8.02
CA LYS A 176 -10.63 5.49 -8.36
C LYS A 176 -11.97 4.87 -7.97
N CYS A 177 -12.00 3.59 -7.59
CA CYS A 177 -13.18 2.89 -7.13
C CYS A 177 -12.85 1.95 -5.97
N PHE A 178 -13.57 2.08 -4.85
CA PHE A 178 -13.19 1.43 -3.59
C PHE A 178 -13.18 -0.11 -3.63
N PHE A 179 -13.94 -0.74 -4.53
CA PHE A 179 -13.97 -2.20 -4.68
C PHE A 179 -13.16 -2.73 -5.87
N ALA A 180 -12.62 -1.86 -6.72
CA ALA A 180 -11.85 -2.29 -7.89
C ALA A 180 -10.60 -3.11 -7.54
N PRO A 181 -9.83 -2.81 -6.47
CA PRO A 181 -8.71 -3.65 -6.08
C PRO A 181 -9.14 -5.10 -5.82
N GLU A 182 -10.32 -5.32 -5.24
CA GLU A 182 -10.83 -6.67 -4.94
C GLU A 182 -11.22 -7.45 -6.21
N VAL A 183 -11.67 -6.75 -7.25
CA VAL A 183 -11.96 -7.36 -8.56
C VAL A 183 -10.70 -7.92 -9.22
N PHE A 184 -9.55 -7.29 -9.00
CA PHE A 184 -8.25 -7.70 -9.56
C PHE A 184 -7.39 -8.54 -8.59
N ASN A 185 -7.93 -8.93 -7.43
CA ASN A 185 -7.24 -9.59 -6.32
C ASN A 185 -6.01 -8.82 -5.81
N CYS A 186 -6.16 -7.50 -5.71
CA CYS A 186 -5.12 -6.52 -5.36
C CYS A 186 -5.47 -5.72 -4.09
N GLN A 187 -6.43 -6.19 -3.29
CA GLN A 187 -6.90 -5.52 -2.07
C GLN A 187 -5.98 -5.77 -0.86
N ALA A 188 -5.91 -4.78 0.03
CA ALA A 188 -5.44 -5.00 1.39
C ALA A 188 -6.54 -5.70 2.23
N PRO A 189 -6.19 -6.50 3.25
CA PRO A 189 -4.83 -6.83 3.70
C PRO A 189 -4.18 -7.99 2.93
N ASP A 190 -4.91 -8.63 2.02
CA ASP A 190 -4.52 -9.90 1.39
C ASP A 190 -3.21 -9.82 0.60
N THR A 191 -2.98 -8.74 -0.14
CA THR A 191 -1.74 -8.54 -0.92
C THR A 191 -0.48 -8.61 -0.05
N GLY A 192 -0.47 -7.93 1.10
CA GLY A 192 0.67 -7.99 2.03
C GLY A 192 0.87 -9.38 2.63
N ASN A 193 -0.22 -10.08 2.97
CA ASN A 193 -0.15 -11.45 3.47
C ASN A 193 0.34 -12.43 2.41
N MET A 194 -0.09 -12.27 1.15
CA MET A 194 0.41 -13.04 0.01
C MET A 194 1.90 -12.79 -0.22
N GLU A 195 2.38 -11.55 -0.11
CA GLU A 195 3.81 -11.21 -0.19
C GLU A 195 4.63 -11.88 0.92
N VAL A 196 4.14 -11.88 2.16
CA VAL A 196 4.81 -12.56 3.29
C VAL A 196 4.94 -14.06 3.02
N LEU A 197 3.86 -14.73 2.62
CA LEU A 197 3.88 -16.15 2.31
C LEU A 197 4.74 -16.46 1.08
N HIS A 198 4.75 -15.59 0.08
CA HIS A 198 5.57 -15.73 -1.11
C HIS A 198 7.07 -15.69 -0.78
N MET A 199 7.47 -14.74 0.06
CA MET A 199 8.87 -14.50 0.41
C MET A 199 9.40 -15.46 1.48
N TYR A 200 8.58 -15.79 2.48
CA TYR A 200 9.04 -16.46 3.71
C TYR A 200 8.30 -17.76 4.03
N GLY A 201 7.21 -18.08 3.33
CA GLY A 201 6.43 -19.28 3.59
C GLY A 201 7.17 -20.57 3.19
N THR A 202 7.01 -21.62 4.00
CA THR A 202 7.41 -22.99 3.60
C THR A 202 6.54 -23.48 2.44
N GLU A 203 6.95 -24.55 1.76
CA GLU A 203 6.19 -25.11 0.64
C GLU A 203 4.78 -25.59 1.09
N GLU A 204 4.67 -26.15 2.29
CA GLU A 204 3.39 -26.55 2.89
C GLU A 204 2.51 -25.33 3.16
N GLN A 205 3.08 -24.25 3.71
CA GLN A 205 2.35 -23.00 3.98
C GLN A 205 1.89 -22.34 2.68
N LYS A 206 2.72 -22.35 1.64
CA LYS A 206 2.37 -21.82 0.32
C LYS A 206 1.22 -22.61 -0.29
N LYS A 207 1.30 -23.94 -0.28
CA LYS A 207 0.23 -24.81 -0.79
C LYS A 207 -1.08 -24.62 -0.02
N GLN A 208 -1.01 -24.56 1.31
CA GLN A 208 -2.20 -24.46 2.15
C GLN A 208 -2.86 -23.07 2.09
N TRP A 209 -2.07 -22.00 1.98
CA TRP A 209 -2.57 -20.63 2.17
C TRP A 209 -2.31 -19.69 0.98
N LEU A 210 -1.11 -19.71 0.40
CA LEU A 210 -0.78 -18.81 -0.71
C LEU A 210 -1.56 -19.18 -1.98
N GLU A 211 -1.66 -20.46 -2.32
CA GLU A 211 -2.39 -20.91 -3.51
C GLU A 211 -3.88 -20.51 -3.47
N PRO A 212 -4.64 -20.77 -2.38
CA PRO A 212 -6.04 -20.33 -2.29
C PRO A 212 -6.20 -18.80 -2.27
N LEU A 213 -5.26 -18.05 -1.68
CA LEU A 213 -5.26 -16.58 -1.72
C LEU A 213 -5.02 -16.05 -3.13
N LEU A 214 -4.04 -16.61 -3.85
CA LEU A 214 -3.77 -16.27 -5.26
C LEU A 214 -4.95 -16.67 -6.17
N ALA A 215 -5.70 -17.71 -5.82
CA ALA A 215 -6.94 -18.08 -6.49
C ALA A 215 -8.14 -17.19 -6.12
N GLY A 216 -8.05 -16.39 -5.04
CA GLY A 216 -9.13 -15.55 -4.53
C GLY A 216 -10.31 -16.34 -3.95
N GLU A 217 -10.02 -17.53 -3.41
CA GLU A 217 -10.98 -18.46 -2.80
C GLU A 217 -11.17 -18.19 -1.30
N ILE A 218 -10.11 -17.71 -0.65
CA ILE A 218 -10.11 -17.30 0.77
C ILE A 218 -9.68 -15.84 0.90
N GLN A 219 -9.98 -15.27 2.06
CA GLN A 219 -9.45 -13.96 2.49
C GLN A 219 -8.68 -14.14 3.78
N SER A 220 -7.81 -13.20 4.07
CA SER A 220 -6.94 -13.19 5.23
C SER A 220 -7.12 -11.90 6.03
N CYS A 221 -6.60 -11.90 7.26
CA CYS A 221 -6.47 -10.71 8.09
C CYS A 221 -5.03 -10.60 8.59
N PHE A 222 -4.62 -9.39 8.96
CA PHE A 222 -3.33 -9.15 9.59
C PHE A 222 -3.56 -8.57 10.98
N CYS A 223 -3.26 -9.36 12.01
CA CYS A 223 -3.50 -9.01 13.41
C CYS A 223 -2.20 -8.55 14.06
N MET A 224 -1.87 -7.26 13.92
CA MET A 224 -0.70 -6.66 14.58
C MET A 224 -1.09 -5.67 15.68
N THR A 225 -2.14 -4.88 15.46
CA THR A 225 -2.60 -3.90 16.45
C THR A 225 -3.36 -4.61 17.57
N GLY A 226 -2.79 -4.62 18.78
CA GLY A 226 -3.44 -5.06 20.00
C GLY A 226 -3.82 -3.89 20.90
N MET A 227 -4.88 -4.04 21.70
CA MET A 227 -5.27 -3.04 22.72
C MET A 227 -4.22 -2.88 23.84
N SER A 228 -3.23 -3.78 23.93
CA SER A 228 -2.28 -3.85 25.03
C SER A 228 -0.89 -3.28 24.71
N VAL A 229 -0.76 -2.22 23.92
CA VAL A 229 0.52 -1.47 23.88
C VAL A 229 0.89 -0.84 25.24
N LEU A 230 0.07 -1.10 26.29
CA LEU A 230 0.38 -0.91 27.71
C LEU A 230 0.57 -2.19 28.54
N ASP A 231 0.30 -3.39 28.04
CA ASP A 231 0.55 -4.63 28.79
C ASP A 231 1.12 -5.75 27.90
N GLN A 232 2.32 -6.18 28.27
CA GLN A 232 3.06 -7.27 27.65
C GLN A 232 2.25 -8.57 27.69
N ALA A 233 1.90 -9.11 26.52
CA ALA A 233 1.49 -10.50 26.39
C ALA A 233 2.47 -11.20 25.45
N VAL A 234 3.36 -12.00 26.04
CA VAL A 234 4.23 -12.94 25.34
C VAL A 234 3.34 -14.01 24.69
N LEU A 235 3.43 -14.14 23.37
CA LEU A 235 2.84 -15.25 22.63
C LEU A 235 3.53 -16.55 23.08
N LYS A 236 2.79 -17.41 23.80
CA LYS A 236 3.09 -18.84 23.85
C LYS A 236 2.04 -19.57 23.02
N ASP A 237 2.51 -20.27 22.00
CA ASP A 237 1.78 -21.30 21.24
C ASP A 237 0.52 -20.86 20.48
N GLY A 238 0.50 -19.65 19.92
CA GLY A 238 -0.40 -19.32 18.80
C GLY A 238 -1.91 -19.31 19.10
N LEU A 239 -2.32 -19.37 20.37
CA LEU A 239 -3.71 -19.13 20.79
C LEU A 239 -3.78 -17.92 21.72
N LEU A 240 -4.73 -17.02 21.44
CA LEU A 240 -5.13 -15.95 22.36
C LEU A 240 -5.79 -16.59 23.59
N CYS A 241 -5.04 -16.79 24.67
CA CYS A 241 -5.62 -17.04 25.98
C CYS A 241 -6.09 -15.70 26.57
N SER A 242 -7.40 -15.51 26.72
CA SER A 242 -7.91 -14.43 27.56
C SER A 242 -7.76 -14.84 29.03
N SER A 243 -7.10 -13.99 29.81
CA SER A 243 -7.00 -14.10 31.26
C SER A 243 -8.35 -13.78 31.90
N ASN A 244 -9.27 -14.73 31.92
CA ASN A 244 -10.53 -14.66 32.67
C ASN A 244 -10.83 -15.94 33.47
N GLU A 245 -9.78 -16.63 33.94
CA GLU A 245 -9.91 -17.66 34.97
C GLU A 245 -9.26 -17.18 36.27
N VAL A 246 -9.98 -16.34 37.02
CA VAL A 246 -9.75 -16.15 38.45
C VAL A 246 -11.11 -16.13 39.14
N THR A 247 -11.46 -17.31 39.67
CA THR A 247 -12.25 -17.57 40.88
C THR A 247 -13.54 -16.78 41.14
N THR A 248 -14.67 -17.49 41.19
CA THR A 248 -15.48 -17.57 42.41
C THR A 248 -16.26 -18.88 42.44
N SER A 249 -15.80 -19.79 43.30
CA SER A 249 -16.62 -20.82 43.92
C SER A 249 -17.54 -20.19 44.98
N LEU A 250 -18.84 -20.46 44.83
CA LEU A 250 -20.01 -20.39 45.75
C LEU A 250 -21.18 -19.62 45.14
#